data_AF-A0A5Y0SWP7-F1
#
_entry.id   AF-A0A5Y0SWP7-F1
#
_cell.length_a   1.000
_cell.length_b   1.000
_cell.length_c   1.000
_cell.angle_alpha   90.00
_cell.angle_beta   90.00
_cell.angle_gamma   90.00
#
_symmetry.space_group_name_H-M   'P 1'
#
loop_
_entity.id
_entity.type
_entity.pdbx_description
1 polymer ?
#
loop_
_entity_poly.entity_id
_entity_poly.type
_entity_poly.pdbx_seq_one_letter_code
_entity_poly.pdbx_strand_id
1 'polypeptide(L)'
;MIKLTCFKAYDIRGRLGEELNEDIAWRIGRAYGEYLKPKTIVLGGDVRLTSEALKLELAKGLQDAGVDVLDIGMSGTEEIYFATFHLGVDGGIEVTASHNPMDYNGMKLVREGARPISGDTGLRDVQRLAEAGDFPPVNEAARGSYRQ
;
A
#
# COMPACT_ATOMS: atom_id res chain seq x y z
N MET A 1 -12.47 -1.44 18.02
CA MET A 1 -11.66 -1.49 16.79
C MET A 1 -12.59 -1.59 15.59
N ILE A 2 -12.32 -0.81 14.55
CA ILE A 2 -13.03 -0.89 13.28
C ILE A 2 -12.49 -2.11 12.54
N LYS A 3 -13.37 -2.98 12.04
CA LYS A 3 -12.98 -4.14 11.23
C LYS A 3 -12.85 -3.70 9.77
N LEU A 4 -11.67 -3.88 9.17
CA LEU A 4 -11.43 -3.58 7.77
C LEU A 4 -11.76 -4.81 6.92
N THR A 5 -12.88 -4.77 6.19
CA THR A 5 -13.35 -5.90 5.37
C THR A 5 -12.67 -6.00 4.01
N CYS A 6 -11.88 -4.99 3.63
CA CYS A 6 -11.19 -4.94 2.34
C CYS A 6 -10.00 -5.91 2.23
N PHE A 7 -9.46 -6.42 3.34
CA PHE A 7 -8.37 -7.40 3.34
C PHE A 7 -8.85 -8.81 2.96
N LYS A 8 -8.49 -9.26 1.76
CA LYS A 8 -8.82 -10.60 1.24
C LYS A 8 -7.68 -11.58 1.53
N ALA A 9 -7.61 -12.70 0.80
CA ALA A 9 -6.59 -13.73 1.02
C ALA A 9 -5.20 -13.33 0.50
N TYR A 10 -5.15 -12.62 -0.64
CA TYR A 10 -3.90 -12.35 -1.38
C TYR A 10 -3.70 -10.87 -1.73
N ASP A 11 -4.73 -10.05 -1.55
CA ASP A 11 -4.71 -8.63 -1.88
C ASP A 11 -5.77 -7.88 -1.05
N ILE A 12 -5.82 -6.56 -1.24
CA ILE A 12 -6.82 -5.68 -0.66
C ILE A 12 -7.80 -5.29 -1.76
N ARG A 13 -9.09 -5.46 -1.51
CA ARG A 13 -10.20 -5.10 -2.42
C ARG A 13 -11.37 -4.60 -1.61
N GLY A 14 -11.86 -3.41 -1.90
CA GLY A 14 -13.01 -2.85 -1.20
C GLY A 14 -13.87 -2.00 -2.11
N ARG A 15 -15.18 -1.99 -1.82
CA ARG A 15 -16.10 -0.97 -2.35
C ARG A 15 -15.67 0.40 -1.82
N LEU A 16 -15.59 1.37 -2.72
CA LEU A 16 -15.16 2.73 -2.42
C LEU A 16 -16.12 3.43 -1.45
N GLY A 17 -15.57 4.26 -0.55
CA GLY A 17 -16.32 5.00 0.47
C GLY A 17 -16.64 4.16 1.72
N GLU A 18 -17.09 2.92 1.54
CA GLU A 18 -17.51 2.03 2.63
C GLU A 18 -16.36 1.14 3.16
N GLU A 19 -15.69 0.40 2.27
CA GLU A 19 -14.67 -0.59 2.65
C GLU A 19 -13.24 -0.11 2.36
N LEU A 20 -13.09 0.80 1.41
CA LEU A 20 -11.82 1.42 1.05
C LEU A 20 -12.04 2.91 0.75
N ASN A 21 -11.24 3.74 1.38
CA ASN A 21 -11.21 5.18 1.18
C ASN A 21 -9.79 5.70 1.49
N GLU A 22 -9.61 7.01 1.37
CA GLU A 22 -8.35 7.72 1.59
C GLU A 22 -7.75 7.49 2.99
N ASP A 23 -8.55 7.58 4.06
CA ASP A 23 -8.10 7.28 5.44
C ASP A 23 -7.61 5.83 5.56
N ILE A 24 -8.39 4.88 5.03
CA ILE A 24 -8.02 3.46 5.06
C ILE A 24 -6.74 3.22 4.25
N ALA A 25 -6.56 3.89 3.11
CA ALA A 25 -5.34 3.80 2.31
C ALA A 25 -4.11 4.31 3.06
N TRP A 26 -4.21 5.46 3.73
CA TRP A 26 -3.17 5.98 4.62
C TRP A 26 -2.83 4.98 5.74
N ARG A 27 -3.85 4.42 6.42
CA ARG A 27 -3.66 3.42 7.48
C ARG A 27 -2.97 2.14 6.98
N ILE A 28 -3.30 1.69 5.77
CA ILE A 28 -2.64 0.54 5.14
C ILE A 28 -1.15 0.85 4.92
N GLY A 29 -0.82 2.03 4.39
CA GLY A 29 0.56 2.45 4.16
C GLY A 29 1.35 2.53 5.47
N ARG A 30 0.77 3.17 6.48
CA ARG A 30 1.35 3.28 7.82
C ARG A 30 1.60 1.91 8.44
N ALA A 31 0.61 1.01 8.37
CA ALA A 31 0.73 -0.35 8.88
C ALA A 31 1.75 -1.21 8.13
N TYR A 32 1.83 -1.07 6.80
CA TYR A 32 2.82 -1.76 5.98
C TYR A 32 4.24 -1.36 6.40
N GLY A 33 4.49 -0.05 6.51
CA GLY A 33 5.79 0.46 6.93
C GLY A 33 6.17 0.04 8.35
N GLU A 34 5.24 0.09 9.31
CA GLU A 34 5.50 -0.33 10.69
C GLU A 34 5.76 -1.84 10.84
N TYR A 35 5.04 -2.67 10.07
CA TYR A 35 5.19 -4.13 10.16
C TYR A 35 6.45 -4.64 9.46
N LEU A 36 6.63 -4.27 8.18
CA LEU A 36 7.70 -4.81 7.35
C LEU A 36 9.01 -4.02 7.50
N LYS A 37 8.92 -2.76 7.92
CA LYS A 37 10.05 -1.83 8.05
C LYS A 37 10.95 -1.76 6.81
N PRO A 38 10.38 -1.63 5.60
CA PRO A 38 11.15 -1.45 4.39
C PRO A 38 11.84 -0.07 4.44
N LYS A 39 12.99 0.06 3.79
CA LYS A 39 13.64 1.35 3.63
C LYS A 39 13.06 2.10 2.43
N THR A 40 12.90 1.42 1.31
CA THR A 40 12.39 2.00 0.07
C THR A 40 11.42 1.05 -0.60
N ILE A 41 10.32 1.58 -1.15
CA ILE A 41 9.39 0.80 -1.98
C ILE A 41 9.06 1.49 -3.30
N VAL A 42 8.64 0.69 -4.27
CA VAL A 42 7.99 1.18 -5.49
C VAL A 42 6.48 1.30 -5.27
N LEU A 43 5.88 2.34 -5.81
CA LEU A 43 4.44 2.56 -5.79
C LEU A 43 3.94 2.92 -7.19
N GLY A 44 2.73 2.51 -7.54
CA GLY A 44 2.04 2.94 -8.75
C GLY A 44 0.56 2.65 -8.67
N GLY A 45 -0.18 2.99 -9.73
CA GLY A 45 -1.60 2.72 -9.79
C GLY A 45 -2.16 2.64 -11.20
N ASP A 46 -3.32 2.01 -11.31
CA ASP A 46 -4.01 1.83 -12.57
C ASP A 46 -4.77 3.09 -13.03
N VAL A 47 -5.45 2.96 -14.17
CA VAL A 47 -6.20 4.03 -14.84
C VAL A 47 -7.49 4.49 -14.13
N ARG A 48 -7.85 3.92 -12.96
CA ARG A 48 -9.10 4.32 -12.28
C ARG A 48 -8.99 5.74 -11.78
N LEU A 49 -10.09 6.49 -11.91
CA LEU A 49 -10.19 7.88 -11.44
C LEU A 49 -9.89 8.04 -9.94
N THR A 50 -10.05 6.97 -9.15
CA THR A 50 -9.79 6.96 -7.71
C THR A 50 -8.41 6.46 -7.32
N SER A 51 -7.65 5.86 -8.25
CA SER A 51 -6.34 5.27 -7.93
C SER A 51 -5.33 6.32 -7.50
N GLU A 52 -5.30 7.49 -8.13
CA GLU A 52 -4.33 8.55 -7.78
C GLU A 52 -4.53 9.05 -6.33
N ALA A 53 -5.76 9.36 -5.93
CA ALA A 53 -6.04 9.82 -4.56
C ALA A 53 -5.68 8.76 -3.52
N LEU A 54 -6.06 7.50 -3.75
CA LEU A 54 -5.71 6.39 -2.86
C LEU A 54 -4.19 6.15 -2.80
N LYS A 55 -3.50 6.27 -3.93
CA LYS A 55 -2.04 6.12 -4.04
C LYS A 55 -1.32 7.20 -3.24
N LEU A 56 -1.75 8.45 -3.33
CA LEU A 56 -1.13 9.56 -2.60
C LEU A 56 -1.33 9.42 -1.08
N GLU A 57 -2.50 9.00 -0.61
CA GLU A 57 -2.71 8.76 0.81
C GLU A 57 -1.95 7.53 1.32
N LEU A 58 -1.91 6.46 0.53
CA LEU A 58 -1.06 5.30 0.80
C LEU A 58 0.42 5.71 0.92
N ALA A 59 0.92 6.53 0.00
CA ALA A 59 2.28 7.06 0.02
C ALA A 59 2.56 7.87 1.29
N LYS A 60 1.64 8.76 1.68
CA LYS A 60 1.76 9.52 2.93
C LYS A 60 1.89 8.59 4.14
N GLY A 61 1.07 7.54 4.22
CA GLY A 61 1.14 6.56 5.32
C GLY A 61 2.49 5.84 5.37
N LEU A 62 3.05 5.47 4.22
CA LEU A 62 4.38 4.87 4.12
C LEU A 62 5.47 5.84 4.57
N GLN A 63 5.44 7.09 4.10
CA GLN A 63 6.39 8.13 4.49
C GLN A 63 6.33 8.42 5.99
N ASP A 64 5.13 8.46 6.57
CA ASP A 64 4.92 8.64 8.00
C ASP A 64 5.51 7.49 8.84
N ALA A 65 5.75 6.33 8.21
CA ALA A 65 6.50 5.19 8.75
C ALA A 65 8.01 5.21 8.48
N GLY A 66 8.52 6.30 7.90
CA GLY A 66 9.93 6.44 7.55
C GLY A 66 10.33 5.69 6.28
N VAL A 67 9.37 5.28 5.45
CA VAL A 67 9.62 4.56 4.19
C VAL A 67 9.77 5.54 3.03
N ASP A 68 10.86 5.44 2.29
CA ASP A 68 11.02 6.18 1.03
C ASP A 68 10.13 5.58 -0.08
N VAL A 69 9.37 6.43 -0.75
CA VAL A 69 8.44 6.04 -1.82
C VAL A 69 9.00 6.48 -3.17
N LEU A 70 9.19 5.52 -4.06
CA LEU A 70 9.45 5.73 -5.49
C LEU A 70 8.15 5.46 -6.26
N ASP A 71 7.40 6.51 -6.59
CA ASP A 71 6.20 6.44 -7.40
C ASP A 71 6.57 6.36 -8.89
N ILE A 72 6.21 5.27 -9.57
CA ILE A 72 6.40 5.12 -11.02
C ILE A 72 5.20 5.59 -11.83
N GLY A 73 4.20 6.20 -11.18
CA GLY A 73 3.07 6.86 -11.81
C GLY A 73 1.93 5.90 -12.15
N MET A 74 1.38 6.06 -13.36
CA MET A 74 0.34 5.18 -13.89
C MET A 74 1.02 3.96 -14.54
N SER A 75 0.78 2.78 -13.98
CA SER A 75 1.51 1.56 -14.34
C SER A 75 0.63 0.31 -14.29
N GLY A 76 1.10 -0.77 -14.90
CA GLY A 76 0.57 -2.11 -14.69
C GLY A 76 1.10 -2.77 -13.42
N THR A 77 0.37 -3.77 -12.93
CA THR A 77 0.80 -4.58 -11.76
C THR A 77 2.17 -5.22 -12.02
N GLU A 78 2.40 -5.73 -13.22
CA GLU A 78 3.67 -6.35 -13.60
C GLU A 78 4.84 -5.38 -13.59
N GLU A 79 4.62 -4.09 -13.84
CA GLU A 79 5.66 -3.06 -13.80
C GLU A 79 6.11 -2.80 -12.35
N ILE A 80 5.19 -2.81 -11.39
CA ILE A 80 5.53 -2.76 -9.96
C ILE A 80 6.38 -3.95 -9.55
N TYR A 81 6.03 -5.15 -10.00
CA TYR A 81 6.76 -6.37 -9.65
C TYR A 81 8.16 -6.34 -10.27
N PHE A 82 8.24 -5.99 -11.55
CA PHE A 82 9.49 -5.83 -12.27
C PHE A 82 10.38 -4.76 -11.60
N ALA A 83 9.85 -3.57 -11.34
CA ALA A 83 10.60 -2.46 -10.74
C ALA A 83 11.09 -2.81 -9.33
N THR A 84 10.24 -3.45 -8.51
CA THR A 84 10.64 -3.92 -7.17
C THR A 84 11.86 -4.84 -7.25
N PHE A 85 11.81 -5.84 -8.13
CA PHE A 85 12.91 -6.79 -8.30
C PHE A 85 14.14 -6.14 -8.95
N HIS A 86 13.94 -5.39 -10.04
CA HIS A 86 15.02 -4.83 -10.86
C HIS A 86 15.81 -3.75 -10.12
N LEU A 87 15.13 -2.89 -9.36
CA LEU A 87 15.78 -1.85 -8.55
C LEU A 87 16.32 -2.39 -7.22
N GLY A 88 15.98 -3.64 -6.86
CA GLY A 88 16.41 -4.26 -5.61
C GLY A 88 15.88 -3.55 -4.36
N VAL A 89 14.68 -2.96 -4.44
CA VAL A 89 14.03 -2.30 -3.30
C VAL A 89 13.27 -3.30 -2.43
N ASP A 90 12.84 -2.85 -1.25
CA ASP A 90 12.33 -3.72 -0.19
C ASP A 90 10.85 -4.11 -0.35
N GLY A 91 10.16 -3.53 -1.34
CA GLY A 91 8.76 -3.82 -1.60
C GLY A 91 8.15 -3.02 -2.74
N GLY A 92 6.90 -3.34 -3.03
CA GLY A 92 6.13 -2.73 -4.10
C GLY A 92 4.64 -2.79 -3.81
N ILE A 93 3.91 -1.71 -4.15
CA ILE A 93 2.45 -1.70 -4.06
C ILE A 93 1.86 -1.16 -5.36
N GLU A 94 0.90 -1.89 -5.91
CA GLU A 94 0.08 -1.44 -7.03
C GLU A 94 -1.33 -1.10 -6.53
N VAL A 95 -1.81 0.12 -6.77
CA VAL A 95 -3.19 0.54 -6.48
C VAL A 95 -4.08 0.22 -7.67
N THR A 96 -4.91 -0.82 -7.51
CA THR A 96 -5.77 -1.32 -8.60
C THR A 96 -6.96 -2.12 -8.09
N ALA A 97 -8.11 -2.02 -8.77
CA ALA A 97 -9.20 -2.99 -8.67
C ALA A 97 -9.17 -4.08 -9.75
N SER A 98 -8.15 -4.10 -10.62
CA SER A 98 -8.01 -5.05 -11.73
C SER A 98 -9.31 -5.10 -12.53
N HIS A 99 -10.00 -6.24 -12.53
CA HIS A 99 -11.25 -6.47 -13.26
C HIS A 99 -12.53 -6.16 -12.45
N ASN A 100 -12.43 -5.71 -11.19
CA ASN A 100 -13.61 -5.41 -10.38
C ASN A 100 -14.41 -4.22 -10.97
N PRO A 101 -15.71 -4.10 -10.65
CA PRO A 101 -16.53 -2.97 -11.06
C PRO A 101 -15.96 -1.58 -10.69
N MET A 102 -16.49 -0.52 -11.29
CA MET A 102 -15.96 0.85 -11.15
C MET A 102 -16.02 1.39 -9.71
N ASP A 103 -16.97 0.93 -8.91
CA ASP A 103 -17.16 1.29 -7.50
C ASP A 103 -16.22 0.52 -6.55
N TYR A 104 -15.22 -0.20 -7.07
CA TYR A 104 -14.18 -0.86 -6.30
C TYR A 104 -12.80 -0.26 -6.60
N ASN A 105 -11.93 -0.32 -5.59
CA ASN A 105 -10.49 -0.23 -5.77
C ASN A 105 -9.77 -1.20 -4.81
N GLY A 106 -8.45 -1.22 -4.83
CA GLY A 106 -7.66 -2.18 -4.08
C GLY A 106 -6.17 -1.95 -4.17
N MET A 107 -5.42 -2.87 -3.57
CA MET A 107 -3.97 -2.83 -3.53
C MET A 107 -3.40 -4.25 -3.63
N LYS A 108 -2.34 -4.41 -4.43
CA LYS A 108 -1.53 -5.64 -4.47
C LYS A 108 -0.17 -5.33 -3.88
N LEU A 109 0.26 -6.15 -2.92
CA LEU A 109 1.44 -5.87 -2.11
C LEU A 109 2.50 -6.96 -2.34
N VAL A 110 3.73 -6.53 -2.58
CA VAL A 110 4.92 -7.38 -2.61
C VAL A 110 5.98 -6.86 -1.63
N ARG A 111 6.86 -7.75 -1.18
CA ARG A 111 8.06 -7.43 -0.41
C ARG A 111 9.32 -7.65 -1.27
N GLU A 112 10.49 -7.65 -0.65
CA GLU A 112 11.78 -7.76 -1.30
C GLU A 112 11.84 -8.93 -2.31
N GLY A 113 12.46 -8.68 -3.46
CA GLY A 113 12.50 -9.64 -4.58
C GLY A 113 11.13 -9.89 -5.22
N ALA A 114 10.20 -8.93 -5.11
CA ALA A 114 8.83 -9.00 -5.63
C ALA A 114 8.01 -10.20 -5.11
N ARG A 115 8.32 -10.67 -3.89
CA ARG A 115 7.58 -11.79 -3.28
C ARG A 115 6.19 -11.32 -2.84
N PRO A 116 5.11 -12.02 -3.22
CA PRO A 116 3.75 -11.65 -2.79
C PRO A 116 3.59 -11.64 -1.28
N ILE A 117 2.76 -10.72 -0.78
CA ILE A 117 2.28 -10.73 0.60
C ILE A 117 0.84 -11.25 0.63
N SER A 118 0.68 -12.43 1.20
CA SER A 118 -0.61 -13.10 1.39
C SER A 118 -1.02 -13.09 2.86
N GLY A 119 -2.21 -13.61 3.17
CA GLY A 119 -2.77 -13.65 4.52
C GLY A 119 -1.82 -14.21 5.58
N ASP A 120 -1.10 -15.27 5.25
CA ASP A 120 -0.14 -15.99 6.10
C ASP A 120 1.30 -15.47 6.02
N THR A 121 1.59 -14.53 5.10
CA THR A 121 2.93 -13.97 4.92
C THR A 121 2.98 -12.46 5.19
N GLY A 122 2.05 -11.94 5.98
CA GLY A 122 2.07 -10.55 6.48
C GLY A 122 0.79 -9.75 6.28
N LEU A 123 -0.08 -10.13 5.34
CA LEU A 123 -1.24 -9.30 4.99
C LEU A 123 -2.22 -9.15 6.17
N ARG A 124 -2.39 -10.21 6.97
CA ARG A 124 -3.21 -10.15 8.21
C ARG A 124 -2.54 -9.35 9.32
N ASP A 125 -1.22 -9.26 9.35
CA ASP A 125 -0.51 -8.46 10.34
C ASP A 125 -0.66 -6.96 10.02
N VAL A 126 -0.50 -6.60 8.74
CA VAL A 126 -0.81 -5.26 8.23
C VAL A 126 -2.27 -4.91 8.53
N GLN A 127 -3.22 -5.83 8.30
CA GLN A 127 -4.62 -5.61 8.66
C GLN A 127 -4.80 -5.28 10.13
N ARG A 128 -4.22 -6.07 11.04
CA ARG A 128 -4.37 -5.86 12.49
C ARG A 128 -3.85 -4.50 12.93
N LEU A 129 -2.70 -4.07 12.41
CA LEU A 129 -2.14 -2.75 12.71
C LEU A 129 -2.98 -1.62 12.13
N ALA A 130 -3.44 -1.77 10.88
CA ALA A 130 -4.32 -0.80 10.25
C ALA A 130 -5.64 -0.66 11.03
N GLU A 131 -6.26 -1.76 11.47
CA GLU A 131 -7.48 -1.79 12.28
C GLU A 131 -7.30 -1.17 13.67
N ALA A 132 -6.15 -1.42 14.32
CA ALA A 132 -5.81 -0.84 15.61
C ALA A 132 -5.67 0.69 15.51
N GLY A 133 -4.98 1.19 14.48
CA GLY A 133 -4.75 2.62 14.27
C GLY A 133 -3.91 3.30 15.37
N ASP A 134 -3.32 2.50 16.27
CA ASP A 134 -2.46 2.96 17.35
C ASP A 134 -1.01 3.01 16.87
N PHE A 135 -0.73 3.96 15.98
CA PHE A 135 0.59 4.15 15.41
C PHE A 135 1.44 5.06 16.30
N PRO A 136 2.77 4.85 16.35
CA PRO A 136 3.67 5.82 16.93
C PRO A 136 3.49 7.20 16.29
N PRO A 137 3.68 8.30 17.04
CA PRO A 137 3.70 9.65 16.47
C PRO A 137 4.68 9.73 15.31
N VAL A 138 4.32 10.49 14.26
CA VAL A 138 5.18 10.70 13.11
C VAL A 138 6.45 11.42 13.54
N ASN A 139 7.60 10.84 13.22
CA ASN A 139 8.88 11.50 13.42
C ASN A 139 9.24 12.31 12.17
N GLU A 140 8.91 13.60 12.17
CA GLU A 140 9.14 14.50 11.02
C GLU A 140 10.60 14.53 10.55
N ALA A 141 11.58 14.33 11.45
CA ALA A 141 12.99 14.31 11.09
C ALA A 141 13.43 13.02 10.38
N ALA A 142 12.65 11.94 10.51
CA ALA A 142 12.89 10.64 9.90
C ALA A 142 11.78 10.22 8.93
N ARG A 143 10.92 11.17 8.54
CA ARG A 143 9.84 10.92 7.59
C ARG A 143 10.42 10.54 6.23
N GLY A 144 9.87 9.50 5.63
CA GLY A 144 10.31 9.00 4.33
C GLY A 144 10.10 10.02 3.21
N SER A 145 10.93 9.95 2.18
CA SER A 145 10.83 10.81 1.01
C SER A 145 9.78 10.30 0.01
N TYR A 146 9.30 11.20 -0.85
CA TYR A 146 8.47 10.88 -2.01
C TYR A 146 9.20 11.35 -3.27
N ARG A 147 9.35 10.47 -4.25
CA ARG A 147 9.87 10.80 -5.56
C ARG A 147 8.98 10.17 -6.63
N GLN A 148 8.55 10.98 -7.58
CA GLN A 148 7.91 10.56 -8.83
C GLN A 148 8.87 10.83 -10.00
#